data_AF-A0A420CME1-F1
#
_entry.id   AF-A0A420CME1-F1
#
_cell.length_a   1.000
_cell.length_b   1.000
_cell.length_c   1.000
_cell.angle_alpha   90.00
_cell.angle_beta   90.00
_cell.angle_gamma   90.00
#
_symmetry.space_group_name_H-M   'P 1'
#
loop_
_entity.id
_entity.type
_entity.pdbx_description
1 polymer ?
#
loop_
_entity_poly.entity_id
_entity_poly.type
_entity_poly.pdbx_seq_one_letter_code
_entity_poly.pdbx_strand_id
1 'polypeptide(L)'
;MTKNPVAVGFGLFLATMLVFFVVYYFFADANYWNTTMKVNAFGMTFLYVFGGFISVLWLRGKDKITYPQAFKQSFVTLFVGGFLSMLSIFIFLNYVDTDARDMLSHQYIQTELDNLDEAYKQKKVEAANLKDQTKIKELETDYKNAKQARIAAQKENRNYFSFQFLSAVFGGFLLFYLLLSIIIAGFLKNKKRYE
;
A
#
# COMPACT_ATOMS: atom_id res chain seq x y z
N MET A 1 20.29 -7.44 -20.28
CA MET A 1 19.11 -7.56 -19.39
C MET A 1 19.29 -8.78 -18.51
N THR A 2 19.02 -8.68 -17.20
CA THR A 2 19.20 -9.78 -16.25
C THR A 2 17.94 -10.64 -16.15
N LYS A 3 18.11 -11.97 -16.07
CA LYS A 3 17.01 -12.91 -15.81
C LYS A 3 16.79 -13.15 -14.31
N ASN A 4 17.64 -12.61 -13.44
CA ASN A 4 17.55 -12.82 -12.00
C ASN A 4 16.44 -11.95 -11.38
N PRO A 5 15.38 -12.53 -10.81
CA PRO A 5 14.26 -11.76 -10.24
C PRO A 5 14.68 -10.89 -9.05
N VAL A 6 15.70 -11.30 -8.29
CA VAL A 6 16.22 -10.51 -7.17
C VAL A 6 16.89 -9.24 -7.67
N ALA A 7 17.65 -9.32 -8.77
CA ALA A 7 18.30 -8.16 -9.37
C ALA A 7 17.28 -7.16 -9.95
N VAL A 8 16.23 -7.65 -10.61
CA VAL A 8 15.12 -6.78 -11.07
C VAL A 8 14.36 -6.19 -9.88
N GLY A 9 14.13 -6.99 -8.82
CA GLY A 9 13.50 -6.54 -7.58
C GLY A 9 14.31 -5.46 -6.87
N PHE A 10 15.63 -5.55 -6.89
CA PHE A 10 16.51 -4.50 -6.39
C PHE A 10 16.38 -3.21 -7.21
N GLY A 11 16.28 -3.30 -8.54
CA GLY A 11 15.97 -2.15 -9.39
C GLY A 11 14.60 -1.53 -9.07
N LEU A 12 13.59 -2.36 -8.83
CA LEU A 12 12.25 -1.92 -8.40
C LEU A 12 12.28 -1.22 -7.03
N PHE A 13 13.10 -1.72 -6.10
CA PHE A 13 13.38 -1.07 -4.83
C PHE A 13 13.98 0.33 -5.03
N LEU A 14 15.03 0.47 -5.85
CA LEU A 14 15.65 1.78 -6.12
C LEU A 14 14.66 2.76 -6.74
N ALA A 15 13.84 2.30 -7.70
CA ALA A 15 12.79 3.12 -8.30
C ALA A 15 11.73 3.54 -7.27
N THR A 16 11.34 2.61 -6.37
CA THR A 16 10.40 2.91 -5.28
C THR A 16 10.96 3.95 -4.32
N MET A 17 12.22 3.81 -3.92
CA MET A 17 12.88 4.78 -3.04
C MET A 17 13.04 6.14 -3.71
N LEU A 18 13.33 6.18 -5.01
CA LEU A 18 13.35 7.44 -5.76
C LEU A 18 12.00 8.14 -5.71
N VAL A 19 10.90 7.41 -5.96
CA VAL A 19 9.54 7.96 -5.86
C VAL A 19 9.27 8.44 -4.44
N PHE A 20 9.60 7.63 -3.42
CA PHE A 20 9.45 8.02 -2.02
C PHE A 20 10.17 9.34 -1.71
N PHE A 21 11.45 9.48 -2.08
CA PHE A 21 12.21 10.70 -1.82
C PHE A 21 11.71 11.89 -2.62
N VAL A 22 11.24 11.69 -3.86
CA VAL A 22 10.61 12.78 -4.63
C VAL A 22 9.34 13.26 -3.92
N VAL A 23 8.47 12.35 -3.48
CA VAL A 23 7.26 12.74 -2.73
C VAL A 23 7.62 13.44 -1.43
N TYR A 24 8.58 12.88 -0.69
CA TYR A 24 9.06 13.45 0.56
C TYR A 24 9.65 14.86 0.38
N TYR A 25 10.64 15.05 -0.51
CA TYR A 25 11.31 16.34 -0.63
C TYR A 25 10.46 17.45 -1.25
N PHE A 26 9.55 17.11 -2.17
CA PHE A 26 8.77 18.11 -2.90
C PHE A 26 7.35 18.29 -2.39
N PHE A 27 6.82 17.35 -1.59
CA PHE A 27 5.40 17.33 -1.19
C PHE A 27 5.18 16.99 0.29
N ALA A 28 6.21 17.03 1.14
CA ALA A 28 6.07 16.92 2.60
C ALA A 28 5.50 18.21 3.21
N ASP A 29 4.27 18.54 2.84
CA ASP A 29 3.51 19.69 3.32
C ASP A 29 2.22 19.27 4.07
N ALA A 30 1.29 20.21 4.26
CA ALA A 30 0.00 19.98 4.91
C ALA A 30 -0.86 18.86 4.25
N ASN A 31 -0.61 18.54 2.99
CA ASN A 31 -1.29 17.50 2.21
C ASN A 31 -0.42 16.25 2.00
N TYR A 32 0.69 16.09 2.74
CA TYR A 32 1.65 15.02 2.52
C TYR A 32 1.02 13.63 2.54
N TRP A 33 0.13 13.36 3.50
CA TRP A 33 -0.63 12.11 3.59
C TRP A 33 -1.46 11.85 2.32
N ASN A 34 -2.24 12.83 1.89
CA ASN A 34 -3.10 12.73 0.71
C ASN A 34 -2.27 12.49 -0.56
N THR A 35 -1.17 13.23 -0.74
CA THR A 35 -0.25 13.04 -1.87
C THR A 35 0.37 11.65 -1.85
N THR A 36 0.84 11.20 -0.68
CA THR A 36 1.41 9.86 -0.49
C THR A 36 0.39 8.76 -0.83
N MET A 37 -0.86 8.90 -0.41
CA MET A 37 -1.92 7.94 -0.72
C MET A 37 -2.21 7.89 -2.22
N LYS A 38 -2.30 9.03 -2.91
CA LYS A 38 -2.51 9.08 -4.37
C LYS A 38 -1.34 8.45 -5.13
N VAL A 39 -0.11 8.76 -4.74
CA VAL A 39 1.08 8.19 -5.37
C VAL A 39 1.14 6.68 -5.14
N ASN A 40 0.76 6.18 -3.96
CA ASN A 40 0.66 4.74 -3.73
C ASN A 40 -0.44 4.09 -4.57
N ALA A 41 -1.64 4.67 -4.60
CA ALA A 41 -2.78 4.11 -5.32
C ALA A 41 -2.56 4.03 -6.83
N PHE A 42 -1.94 5.05 -7.44
CA PHE A 42 -1.73 5.10 -8.88
C PHE A 42 -0.28 4.84 -9.26
N GLY A 43 0.65 5.68 -8.79
CA GLY A 43 2.07 5.60 -9.17
C GLY A 43 2.71 4.27 -8.83
N MET A 44 2.62 3.85 -7.56
CA MET A 44 3.24 2.60 -7.10
C MET A 44 2.57 1.37 -7.70
N THR A 45 1.25 1.38 -7.85
CA THR A 45 0.51 0.33 -8.56
C THR A 45 1.06 0.12 -9.97
N PHE A 46 1.17 1.18 -10.78
CA PHE A 46 1.72 1.07 -12.14
C PHE A 46 3.18 0.62 -12.14
N LEU A 47 4.00 1.17 -11.23
CA LEU A 47 5.41 0.82 -11.13
C LEU A 47 5.61 -0.67 -10.83
N TYR A 48 4.83 -1.23 -9.90
CA TYR A 48 4.93 -2.65 -9.53
C TYR A 48 4.36 -3.56 -10.61
N VAL A 49 3.25 -3.20 -11.26
CA VAL A 49 2.75 -3.93 -12.44
C VAL A 49 3.81 -3.97 -13.53
N PHE A 50 4.41 -2.83 -13.85
CA PHE A 50 5.46 -2.73 -14.87
C PHE A 50 6.70 -3.55 -14.48
N GLY A 51 7.18 -3.43 -13.25
CA GLY A 51 8.33 -4.18 -12.74
C GLY A 51 8.13 -5.70 -12.81
N GLY A 52 6.96 -6.19 -12.38
CA GLY A 52 6.61 -7.61 -12.47
C GLY A 52 6.53 -8.09 -13.92
N PHE A 53 5.86 -7.32 -14.79
CA PHE A 53 5.67 -7.67 -16.19
C PHE A 53 7.00 -7.71 -16.96
N ILE A 54 7.83 -6.67 -16.81
CA ILE A 54 9.14 -6.59 -17.43
C ILE A 54 10.07 -7.70 -16.94
N SER A 55 10.05 -8.01 -15.64
CA SER A 55 10.85 -9.11 -15.09
C SER A 55 10.54 -10.45 -15.77
N VAL A 56 9.26 -10.76 -15.98
CA VAL A 56 8.83 -11.98 -16.67
C VAL A 56 9.12 -11.92 -18.17
N LEU A 57 8.97 -10.77 -18.82
CA LEU A 57 9.35 -10.60 -20.22
C LEU A 57 10.84 -10.84 -20.46
N TRP A 58 11.71 -10.35 -19.57
CA TRP A 58 13.15 -10.58 -19.65
C TRP A 58 13.53 -12.03 -19.38
N LEU A 59 12.84 -12.67 -18.43
CA LEU A 59 13.00 -14.12 -18.23
C LEU A 59 12.62 -14.89 -19.50
N ARG A 60 11.47 -14.56 -20.10
CA ARG A 60 10.97 -15.18 -21.33
C ARG A 60 11.98 -15.03 -22.45
N GLY A 61 12.41 -13.80 -22.75
CA GLY A 61 13.27 -13.53 -23.92
C GLY A 61 12.70 -14.21 -25.18
N LYS A 62 13.52 -15.03 -25.84
CA LYS A 62 13.11 -15.89 -26.98
C LYS A 62 12.66 -17.29 -26.54
N ASP A 63 12.78 -17.62 -25.27
CA ASP A 63 12.56 -18.94 -24.71
C ASP A 63 11.08 -19.20 -24.38
N LYS A 64 10.76 -20.48 -24.18
CA LYS A 64 9.46 -20.90 -23.67
C LYS A 64 9.51 -21.04 -22.14
N ILE A 65 8.59 -20.36 -21.44
CA ILE A 65 8.46 -20.38 -19.98
C ILE A 65 7.12 -20.95 -19.56
N THR A 66 7.16 -21.73 -18.47
CA THR A 66 5.98 -22.30 -17.83
C THR A 66 5.34 -21.32 -16.86
N TYR A 67 4.08 -21.55 -16.50
CA TYR A 67 3.37 -20.72 -15.53
C TYR A 67 4.10 -20.60 -14.18
N PRO A 68 4.59 -21.69 -13.54
CA PRO A 68 5.31 -21.57 -12.27
C PRO A 68 6.58 -20.72 -12.36
N GLN A 69 7.29 -20.77 -13.50
CA GLN A 69 8.47 -19.95 -13.73
C GLN A 69 8.09 -18.46 -13.82
N ALA A 70 7.07 -18.13 -14.62
CA ALA A 70 6.58 -16.77 -14.75
C ALA A 70 6.05 -16.22 -13.40
N PHE A 71 5.30 -17.05 -12.66
CA PHE A 71 4.76 -16.69 -11.35
C PHE A 71 5.88 -16.41 -10.35
N LYS A 72 6.84 -17.34 -10.22
CA LYS A 72 7.98 -17.17 -9.31
C LYS A 72 8.79 -15.93 -9.66
N GLN A 73 9.03 -15.69 -10.95
CA GLN A 73 9.77 -14.54 -11.42
C GLN A 73 9.09 -13.23 -11.02
N SER A 74 7.80 -13.10 -11.31
CA SER A 74 7.01 -11.92 -10.93
C SER A 74 6.99 -11.76 -9.41
N PHE A 75 6.57 -12.79 -8.67
CA PHE A 75 6.37 -12.70 -7.23
C PHE A 75 7.65 -12.35 -6.48
N VAL A 76 8.77 -13.01 -6.80
CA VAL A 76 10.07 -12.73 -6.15
C VAL A 76 10.54 -11.31 -6.47
N THR A 77 10.34 -10.82 -7.70
CA THR A 77 10.67 -9.44 -8.08
C THR A 77 9.90 -8.43 -7.23
N LEU A 78 8.57 -8.59 -7.15
CA LEU A 78 7.70 -7.69 -6.40
C LEU A 78 7.97 -7.76 -4.89
N PHE A 79 8.16 -8.97 -4.36
CA PHE A 79 8.48 -9.19 -2.96
C PHE A 79 9.78 -8.50 -2.56
N VAL A 80 10.86 -8.71 -3.30
CA VAL A 80 12.16 -8.08 -3.00
C VAL A 80 12.06 -6.57 -3.08
N GLY A 81 11.44 -6.03 -4.15
CA GLY A 81 11.25 -4.59 -4.30
C GLY A 81 10.44 -3.99 -3.15
N GLY A 82 9.29 -4.57 -2.83
CA GLY A 82 8.38 -4.09 -1.79
C GLY A 82 8.96 -4.23 -0.39
N PHE A 83 9.58 -5.37 -0.07
CA PHE A 83 10.13 -5.64 1.26
C PHE A 83 11.29 -4.70 1.59
N LEU A 84 12.25 -4.54 0.67
CA LEU A 84 13.37 -3.62 0.87
C LEU A 84 12.89 -2.17 0.98
N SER A 85 11.88 -1.79 0.20
CA SER A 85 11.30 -0.44 0.27
C SER A 85 10.61 -0.20 1.61
N MET A 86 9.79 -1.14 2.08
CA MET A 86 9.10 -1.06 3.37
C MET A 86 10.10 -0.92 4.52
N LEU A 87 11.15 -1.75 4.54
CA LEU A 87 12.20 -1.65 5.57
C LEU A 87 12.93 -0.32 5.52
N SER A 88 13.28 0.16 4.33
CA SER A 88 14.00 1.42 4.17
C SER A 88 13.15 2.63 4.60
N ILE A 89 11.87 2.64 4.24
CA ILE A 89 10.91 3.67 4.65
C ILE A 89 10.67 3.61 6.17
N PHE A 90 10.53 2.41 6.74
CA PHE A 90 10.43 2.23 8.19
C PHE A 90 11.64 2.81 8.91
N ILE A 91 12.84 2.48 8.45
CA ILE A 91 14.09 2.97 9.04
C ILE A 91 14.16 4.51 8.93
N PHE A 92 13.86 5.04 7.74
CA PHE A 92 13.89 6.48 7.50
C PHE A 92 12.93 7.23 8.45
N LEU A 93 11.66 6.83 8.48
CA LEU A 93 10.64 7.52 9.29
C LEU A 93 10.80 7.32 10.80
N ASN A 94 11.46 6.24 11.26
CA ASN A 94 11.60 5.97 12.70
C ASN A 94 12.97 6.36 13.28
N TYR A 95 14.00 6.52 12.46
CA TYR A 95 15.36 6.80 12.94
C TYR A 95 16.06 7.97 12.23
N VAL A 96 15.59 8.42 11.06
CA VAL A 96 16.21 9.52 10.31
C VAL A 96 15.38 10.80 10.42
N ASP A 97 14.08 10.71 10.13
CA ASP A 97 13.16 11.84 10.20
C ASP A 97 11.86 11.44 10.91
N THR A 98 11.87 11.60 12.23
CA THR A 98 10.71 11.33 13.09
C THR A 98 9.65 12.42 13.00
N ASP A 99 10.00 13.63 12.54
CA ASP A 99 9.05 14.74 12.42
C ASP A 99 8.11 14.50 11.23
N ALA A 100 8.65 14.03 10.11
CA ALA A 100 7.86 13.60 8.96
C ALA A 100 6.91 12.43 9.31
N ARG A 101 7.37 11.50 10.15
CA ARG A 101 6.53 10.41 10.67
C ARG A 101 5.38 10.93 11.53
N ASP A 102 5.66 11.85 12.42
CA ASP A 102 4.65 12.40 13.35
C ASP A 102 3.64 13.26 12.58
N MET A 103 4.10 14.03 11.59
CA MET A 103 3.25 14.75 10.65
C MET A 103 2.33 13.79 9.87
N LEU A 104 2.87 12.73 9.27
CA LEU A 104 2.06 11.74 8.55
C LEU A 104 1.06 11.03 9.47
N SER A 105 1.47 10.69 10.69
CA SER A 105 0.61 10.04 11.68
C SER A 105 -0.55 10.96 12.10
N HIS A 106 -0.27 12.25 12.31
CA HIS A 106 -1.29 13.24 12.61
C HIS A 106 -2.26 13.43 11.45
N GLN A 107 -1.74 13.62 10.23
CA GLN A 107 -2.57 13.80 9.03
C GLN A 107 -3.42 12.55 8.72
N TYR A 108 -2.91 11.35 9.00
CA TYR A 108 -3.68 10.10 8.91
C TYR A 108 -4.89 10.11 9.86
N ILE A 109 -4.68 10.42 11.14
CA ILE A 109 -5.77 10.44 12.13
C ILE A 109 -6.81 11.50 11.76
N GLN A 110 -6.37 12.67 11.30
CA GLN A 110 -7.27 13.73 10.85
C GLN A 110 -8.13 13.25 9.67
N THR A 111 -7.51 12.60 8.68
CA THR A 111 -8.23 12.04 7.53
C THR A 111 -9.25 10.97 7.97
N GLU A 112 -8.88 10.11 8.92
CA GLU A 112 -9.79 9.11 9.50
C GLU A 112 -10.97 9.74 10.25
N LEU A 113 -10.75 10.85 10.95
CA LEU A 113 -11.81 11.61 11.61
C LEU A 113 -12.76 12.24 10.59
N ASP A 114 -12.22 12.84 9.54
CA ASP A 114 -13.02 13.47 8.48
C ASP A 114 -13.87 12.43 7.74
N ASN A 115 -13.28 11.29 7.39
CA ASN A 115 -13.98 10.15 6.78
C ASN A 115 -15.06 9.58 7.70
N LEU A 116 -14.80 9.48 9.00
CA LEU A 116 -15.78 9.01 9.99
C LEU A 116 -16.97 9.98 10.10
N ASP A 117 -16.71 11.29 10.14
CA ASP A 117 -17.74 12.32 10.18
C ASP A 117 -18.59 12.31 8.91
N GLU A 118 -17.98 12.12 7.74
CA GLU A 118 -18.69 12.00 6.47
C GLU A 118 -19.54 10.73 6.40
N ALA A 119 -18.97 9.57 6.74
CA ALA A 119 -19.67 8.29 6.74
C ALA A 119 -20.86 8.30 7.72
N TYR A 120 -20.70 8.93 8.88
CA TYR A 120 -21.80 9.10 9.84
C TYR A 120 -22.93 9.96 9.27
N LYS A 121 -22.62 11.11 8.64
CA LYS A 121 -23.64 11.97 8.01
C LYS A 121 -24.43 11.21 6.94
N GLN A 122 -23.75 10.46 6.07
CA GLN A 122 -24.40 9.67 5.02
C GLN A 122 -25.30 8.58 5.61
N LYS A 123 -24.78 7.78 6.55
CA LYS A 123 -25.54 6.70 7.21
C LYS A 123 -26.71 7.22 8.05
N LYS A 124 -26.59 8.39 8.66
CA LYS A 124 -27.67 9.01 9.44
C LYS A 124 -28.85 9.38 8.54
N VAL A 125 -28.59 9.94 7.37
CA VAL A 125 -29.63 10.23 6.36
C VAL A 125 -30.32 8.95 5.92
N GLU A 126 -29.55 7.90 5.62
CA GLU A 126 -30.08 6.59 5.21
C GLU A 126 -30.94 5.95 6.32
N ALA A 127 -30.46 5.94 7.56
CA ALA A 127 -31.20 5.38 8.69
C ALA A 127 -32.48 6.18 9.03
N ALA A 128 -32.44 7.51 8.86
CA ALA A 128 -33.62 8.36 9.02
C ALA A 128 -34.71 8.05 7.98
N ASN A 129 -34.31 7.76 6.73
CA ASN A 129 -35.24 7.32 5.68
C ASN A 129 -35.90 5.96 6.00
N LEU A 130 -35.19 5.08 6.71
CA LEU A 130 -35.68 3.77 7.12
C LEU A 130 -36.52 3.79 8.42
N LYS A 131 -36.59 4.94 9.11
CA LYS A 131 -37.31 5.14 10.40
C LYS A 131 -36.94 4.14 11.51
N ASP A 132 -35.79 3.52 11.42
CA ASP A 132 -35.31 2.54 12.40
C ASP A 132 -34.56 3.27 13.53
N GLN A 133 -35.27 3.55 14.62
CA GLN A 133 -34.71 4.26 15.78
C GLN A 133 -33.60 3.49 16.49
N THR A 134 -33.59 2.15 16.40
CA THR A 134 -32.57 1.32 17.02
C THR A 134 -31.25 1.47 16.29
N LYS A 135 -31.27 1.41 14.94
CA LYS A 135 -30.09 1.63 14.10
C LYS A 135 -29.51 3.04 14.24
N ILE A 136 -30.36 4.05 14.44
CA ILE A 136 -29.88 5.42 14.67
C ILE A 136 -29.09 5.51 15.98
N LYS A 137 -29.58 4.88 17.06
CA LYS A 137 -28.88 4.86 18.36
C LYS A 137 -27.57 4.07 18.32
N GLU A 138 -27.56 2.92 17.65
CA GLU A 138 -26.34 2.13 17.44
C GLU A 138 -25.31 2.94 16.64
N LEU A 139 -25.72 3.55 15.53
CA LEU A 139 -24.86 4.38 14.70
C LEU A 139 -24.26 5.56 15.49
N GLU A 140 -25.06 6.24 16.33
CA GLU A 140 -24.58 7.34 17.18
C GLU A 140 -23.57 6.87 18.23
N THR A 141 -23.83 5.71 18.84
CA THR A 141 -22.95 5.12 19.84
C THR A 141 -21.61 4.70 19.22
N ASP A 142 -21.66 4.00 18.09
CA ASP A 142 -20.48 3.57 17.34
C ASP A 142 -19.67 4.77 16.87
N TYR A 143 -20.32 5.80 16.32
CA TYR A 143 -19.68 7.04 15.91
C TYR A 143 -18.97 7.73 17.08
N LYS A 144 -19.64 7.89 18.23
CA LYS A 144 -19.06 8.55 19.41
C LYS A 144 -17.85 7.78 19.93
N ASN A 145 -17.96 6.46 20.07
CA ASN A 145 -16.88 5.59 20.53
C ASN A 145 -15.70 5.63 19.55
N ALA A 146 -15.99 5.53 18.25
CA ALA A 146 -15.03 5.62 17.18
C ALA A 146 -14.26 6.95 17.23
N LYS A 147 -14.97 8.08 17.29
CA LYS A 147 -14.40 9.42 17.31
C LYS A 147 -13.56 9.67 18.54
N GLN A 148 -14.03 9.26 19.72
CA GLN A 148 -13.29 9.38 20.97
C GLN A 148 -11.97 8.61 20.92
N ALA A 149 -11.96 7.41 20.34
CA ALA A 149 -10.75 6.61 20.18
C ALA A 149 -9.72 7.29 19.24
N ARG A 150 -10.16 7.90 18.11
CA ARG A 150 -9.25 8.65 17.21
C ARG A 150 -8.70 9.91 17.86
N ILE A 151 -9.54 10.66 18.58
CA ILE A 151 -9.10 11.88 19.30
C ILE A 151 -8.09 11.51 20.40
N ALA A 152 -8.31 10.40 21.12
CA ALA A 152 -7.33 9.90 22.09
C ALA A 152 -6.01 9.51 21.41
N ALA A 153 -6.07 8.80 20.28
CA ALA A 153 -4.88 8.44 19.50
C ALA A 153 -4.08 9.66 19.02
N GLN A 154 -4.77 10.76 18.65
CA GLN A 154 -4.14 12.03 18.27
C GLN A 154 -3.42 12.69 19.45
N LYS A 155 -4.05 12.70 20.63
CA LYS A 155 -3.44 13.25 21.86
C LYS A 155 -2.25 12.42 22.35
N GLU A 156 -2.29 11.11 22.13
CA GLU A 156 -1.23 10.18 22.51
C GLU A 156 -0.06 10.15 21.52
N ASN A 157 -0.10 10.93 20.42
CA ASN A 157 0.89 10.90 19.35
C ASN A 157 1.23 9.46 18.88
N ARG A 158 0.19 8.65 18.64
CA ARG A 158 0.40 7.24 18.26
C ARG A 158 1.19 7.14 16.96
N ASN A 159 2.20 6.27 16.97
CA ASN A 159 3.03 5.99 15.81
C ASN A 159 2.32 5.03 14.83
N TYR A 160 1.72 5.60 13.77
CA TYR A 160 1.10 4.86 12.67
C TYR A 160 2.11 4.38 11.61
N PHE A 161 3.39 4.47 11.90
CA PHE A 161 4.50 3.92 11.09
C PHE A 161 5.38 3.00 11.94
N SER A 162 4.81 2.43 13.01
CA SER A 162 5.44 1.36 13.77
C SER A 162 5.67 0.13 12.89
N PHE A 163 6.65 -0.70 13.26
CA PHE A 163 6.95 -1.92 12.52
C PHE A 163 5.73 -2.84 12.41
N GLN A 164 4.93 -2.95 13.47
CA GLN A 164 3.70 -3.73 13.48
C GLN A 164 2.68 -3.21 12.46
N PHE A 165 2.45 -1.90 12.43
CA PHE A 165 1.50 -1.29 11.49
C PHE A 165 1.98 -1.45 10.04
N LEU A 166 3.23 -1.09 9.75
CA LEU A 166 3.79 -1.22 8.40
C LEU A 166 3.85 -2.67 7.93
N SER A 167 4.11 -3.63 8.82
CA SER A 167 4.06 -5.06 8.49
C SER A 167 2.65 -5.52 8.15
N ALA A 168 1.63 -5.03 8.86
CA ALA A 168 0.23 -5.33 8.55
C ALA A 168 -0.18 -4.78 7.18
N VAL A 169 0.19 -3.52 6.88
CA VAL A 169 -0.02 -2.91 5.56
C VAL A 169 0.73 -3.67 4.47
N PHE A 170 1.98 -4.06 4.73
CA PHE A 170 2.78 -4.86 3.80
C PHE A 170 2.15 -6.23 3.53
N GLY A 171 1.50 -6.85 4.52
CA GLY A 171 0.68 -8.04 4.32
C GLY A 171 -0.40 -7.86 3.26
N GLY A 172 -1.06 -6.70 3.23
CA GLY A 172 -1.98 -6.32 2.16
C GLY A 172 -1.30 -6.20 0.80
N PHE A 173 -0.11 -5.59 0.74
CA PHE A 173 0.69 -5.53 -0.50
C PHE A 173 1.15 -6.91 -0.98
N LEU A 174 1.44 -7.86 -0.09
CA LEU A 174 1.77 -9.23 -0.48
C LEU A 174 0.60 -9.92 -1.19
N LEU A 175 -0.64 -9.71 -0.74
CA LEU A 175 -1.83 -10.20 -1.44
C LEU A 175 -1.96 -9.57 -2.82
N PHE A 176 -1.72 -8.26 -2.93
CA PHE A 176 -1.68 -7.58 -4.21
C PHE A 176 -0.60 -8.16 -5.15
N TYR A 177 0.63 -8.38 -4.66
CA TYR A 177 1.71 -8.98 -5.43
C TYR A 177 1.40 -10.41 -5.88
N LEU A 178 0.71 -11.18 -5.02
CA LEU A 178 0.24 -12.51 -5.36
C LEU A 178 -0.73 -12.46 -6.55
N LEU A 179 -1.76 -11.59 -6.47
CA LEU A 179 -2.75 -11.42 -7.54
C LEU A 179 -2.10 -10.96 -8.84
N LEU A 180 -1.23 -9.94 -8.79
CA LEU A 180 -0.49 -9.50 -9.97
C LEU A 180 0.34 -10.62 -10.59
N SER A 181 1.03 -11.40 -9.76
CA SER A 181 1.88 -12.48 -10.25
C SER A 181 1.09 -13.61 -10.90
N ILE A 182 -0.12 -13.90 -10.41
CA ILE A 182 -1.06 -14.83 -11.07
C ILE A 182 -1.45 -14.32 -12.45
N ILE A 183 -1.87 -13.06 -12.54
CA ILE A 183 -2.29 -12.42 -13.80
C ILE A 183 -1.14 -12.41 -14.81
N ILE A 184 0.02 -11.87 -14.42
CA ILE A 184 1.21 -11.75 -15.27
C ILE A 184 1.66 -13.13 -15.76
N ALA A 185 1.70 -14.13 -14.88
CA ALA A 185 2.07 -15.50 -15.26
C ALA A 185 1.06 -16.13 -16.23
N GLY A 186 -0.24 -15.86 -16.04
CA GLY A 186 -1.30 -16.31 -16.93
C GLY A 186 -1.14 -15.79 -18.35
N PHE A 187 -0.81 -14.50 -18.50
CA PHE A 187 -0.63 -13.84 -19.79
C PHE A 187 0.70 -14.16 -20.48
N LEU A 188 1.79 -14.29 -19.72
CA LEU A 188 3.14 -14.39 -20.31
C LEU A 188 3.66 -15.82 -20.46
N LYS A 189 2.98 -16.83 -19.90
CA LYS A 189 3.30 -18.24 -20.19
C LYS A 189 3.13 -18.53 -21.68
N ASN A 190 4.10 -19.19 -22.28
CA ASN A 190 4.07 -19.65 -23.67
C ASN A 190 4.45 -21.15 -23.79
N LYS A 191 4.54 -21.84 -22.65
CA LYS A 191 4.71 -23.28 -22.53
C LYS A 191 3.55 -23.88 -21.72
N LYS A 192 2.99 -25.02 -22.13
CA LYS A 192 2.04 -25.76 -21.28
C LYS A 192 2.78 -26.27 -20.04
N ARG A 193 2.04 -26.46 -18.94
CA ARG A 193 2.62 -26.86 -17.63
C ARG A 193 3.23 -28.27 -17.64
N TYR A 194 2.82 -29.11 -18.59
CA TYR A 194 3.15 -30.55 -18.66
C TYR A 194 3.79 -30.98 -20.00
N GLU A 195 4.15 -30.01 -20.85
CA GLU A 195 5.04 -30.21 -22.02
C GLU A 195 6.42 -29.62 -21.66
#